data_AF-A0A067RHY3-F1
#
_entry.id   AF-A0A067RHY3-F1
#
_cell.length_a   1.000
_cell.length_b   1.000
_cell.length_c   1.000
_cell.angle_alpha   90.00
_cell.angle_beta   90.00
_cell.angle_gamma   90.00
#
_symmetry.space_group_name_H-M   'P 1'
#
loop_
_entity.id
_entity.type
_entity.pdbx_description
1 polymer ?
#
loop_
_entity_poly.entity_id
_entity_poly.type
_entity_poly.pdbx_seq_one_letter_code
_entity_poly.pdbx_strand_id
1 'polypeptide(L)'
;MKRVRVMGGYLARVSSLSWNSYILSSGSRSGQIIHHDVRQRDHSVAELSSHTQEVCGLKWSPDGRYLGSGGNDHMLYIWPVAAGRAYSQPRSLYSLSVHQAVVKALAWCPWQPSTLASGGGTGDRCIRFWNCNTGRFNTINTKSQVAELTGHSTGLETGSVSRWKHSVVCWCR
;
A
#
# COMPACT_ATOMS: atom_id res chain seq x y z
N MET A 1 -4.48 -7.57 28.35
CA MET A 1 -3.74 -8.03 27.14
C MET A 1 -2.33 -8.47 27.54
N LYS A 2 -1.85 -9.61 27.03
CA LYS A 2 -0.46 -10.08 27.27
C LYS A 2 0.37 -9.86 26.00
N ARG A 3 1.54 -9.24 26.12
CA ARG A 3 2.49 -9.07 25.02
C ARG A 3 3.03 -10.43 24.59
N VAL A 4 2.87 -10.78 23.30
CA VAL A 4 3.31 -12.07 22.76
C VAL A 4 4.71 -11.99 22.13
N ARG A 5 5.06 -10.85 21.51
CA ARG A 5 6.36 -10.69 20.83
C ARG A 5 6.77 -9.21 20.72
N VAL A 6 8.08 -9.00 20.59
CA VAL A 6 8.70 -7.74 20.12
C VAL A 6 9.51 -8.09 18.86
N MET A 7 9.27 -7.39 17.75
CA MET A 7 9.97 -7.59 16.49
C MET A 7 10.67 -6.28 16.12
N GLY A 8 12.00 -6.30 16.11
CA GLY A 8 12.85 -5.14 15.85
C GLY A 8 13.34 -5.10 14.39
N GLY A 9 14.35 -4.27 14.13
CA GLY A 9 15.03 -4.22 12.82
C GLY A 9 15.12 -2.82 12.21
N TYR A 10 14.32 -1.86 12.70
CA TYR A 10 14.33 -0.49 12.20
C TYR A 10 15.21 0.45 13.01
N LEU A 11 15.82 1.40 12.31
CA LEU A 11 16.55 2.53 12.88
C LEU A 11 15.65 3.74 13.19
N ALA A 12 14.39 3.70 12.74
CA ALA A 12 13.42 4.77 12.93
C ALA A 12 12.03 4.22 13.23
N ARG A 13 11.09 5.10 13.61
CA ARG A 13 9.71 4.70 13.96
C ARG A 13 9.06 3.87 12.85
N VAL A 14 8.27 2.87 13.24
CA VAL A 14 7.38 2.16 12.33
C VAL A 14 6.13 3.01 12.11
N SER A 15 5.85 3.34 10.86
CA SER A 15 4.82 4.30 10.44
C SER A 15 3.60 3.63 9.79
N SER A 16 3.78 2.42 9.26
CA SER A 16 2.72 1.67 8.57
C SER A 16 2.87 0.16 8.79
N LEU A 17 1.74 -0.54 8.73
CA LEU A 17 1.66 -2.00 8.94
C LEU A 17 0.62 -2.59 7.99
N SER A 18 0.89 -3.77 7.46
CA SER A 18 -0.06 -4.53 6.65
C SER A 18 0.16 -6.04 6.78
N TRP A 19 -0.91 -6.80 6.91
CA TRP A 19 -0.89 -8.26 7.07
C TRP A 19 -1.13 -8.98 5.75
N ASN A 20 -0.43 -10.10 5.57
CA ASN A 20 -0.70 -11.12 4.56
C ASN A 20 -0.54 -12.50 5.20
N SER A 21 -1.65 -13.09 5.65
CA SER A 21 -1.65 -14.33 6.43
C SER A 21 -0.71 -14.23 7.65
N TYR A 22 0.38 -15.00 7.69
CA TYR A 22 1.38 -15.02 8.76
C TYR A 22 2.53 -14.01 8.55
N ILE A 23 2.53 -13.26 7.44
CA ILE A 23 3.49 -12.18 7.18
C ILE A 23 2.91 -10.86 7.65
N LEU A 24 3.61 -10.19 8.55
CA LEU A 24 3.39 -8.78 8.86
C LEU A 24 4.43 -7.95 8.11
N SER A 25 4.00 -7.14 7.16
CA SER A 25 4.84 -6.10 6.57
C SER A 25 4.75 -4.85 7.43
N SER A 26 5.89 -4.28 7.75
CA SER A 26 5.98 -2.99 8.44
C SER A 26 6.76 -2.02 7.56
N GLY A 27 6.45 -0.74 7.64
CA GLY A 27 7.15 0.33 6.95
C GLY A 27 7.65 1.35 7.95
N SER A 28 8.83 1.92 7.72
CA SER A 28 9.49 2.84 8.65
C SER A 28 9.66 4.25 8.08
N ARG A 29 9.88 5.21 8.98
CA ARG A 29 10.32 6.57 8.65
C ARG A 29 11.66 6.59 7.89
N SER A 30 12.50 5.56 8.03
CA SER A 30 13.75 5.43 7.27
C SER A 30 13.54 5.09 5.79
N GLY A 31 12.32 4.74 5.36
CA GLY A 31 12.04 4.25 4.00
C GLY A 31 12.14 2.73 3.84
N GLN A 32 12.63 2.03 4.87
CA GLN A 32 12.67 0.57 4.87
C GLN A 32 11.28 -0.05 5.07
N ILE A 33 11.07 -1.20 4.44
CA ILE A 33 9.96 -2.11 4.66
C ILE A 33 10.55 -3.47 5.04
N ILE A 34 10.10 -4.07 6.12
CA ILE A 34 10.51 -5.39 6.58
C ILE A 34 9.29 -6.33 6.57
N HIS A 35 9.48 -7.52 6.01
CA HIS A 35 8.54 -8.62 6.12
C HIS A 35 8.89 -9.45 7.35
N HIS A 36 7.92 -9.58 8.25
CA HIS A 36 8.03 -10.37 9.47
C HIS A 36 7.23 -11.67 9.36
N ASP A 37 7.88 -12.84 9.36
CA ASP A 37 7.19 -14.11 9.61
C ASP A 37 7.00 -14.27 11.13
N VAL A 38 5.75 -14.08 11.57
CA VAL A 38 5.43 -14.05 13.00
C VAL A 38 5.51 -15.41 13.69
N ARG A 39 5.70 -16.49 12.92
CA ARG A 39 5.83 -17.87 13.42
C ARG A 39 7.27 -18.21 13.82
N GLN A 40 8.25 -17.54 13.20
CA GLN A 40 9.68 -17.87 13.34
C GLN A 40 10.35 -16.99 14.37
N ARG A 41 11.35 -17.49 15.11
CA ARG A 41 12.09 -16.66 16.09
C ARG A 41 12.83 -15.53 15.39
N ASP A 42 13.60 -15.88 14.35
CA ASP A 42 14.11 -14.90 13.42
C ASP A 42 12.96 -14.49 12.50
N HIS A 43 12.36 -13.36 12.83
CA HIS A 43 11.15 -12.92 12.17
C HIS A 43 11.44 -12.24 10.84
N SER A 44 12.62 -11.64 10.65
CA SER A 44 12.91 -10.76 9.50
C SER A 44 13.25 -11.60 8.28
N VAL A 45 12.28 -11.82 7.39
CA VAL A 45 12.45 -12.74 6.24
C VAL A 45 12.77 -12.03 4.93
N ALA A 46 12.57 -10.71 4.85
CA ALA A 46 12.95 -9.88 3.72
C ALA A 46 12.91 -8.39 4.08
N GLU A 47 13.74 -7.60 3.40
CA GLU A 47 13.84 -6.13 3.53
C GLU A 47 13.70 -5.49 2.14
N LEU A 48 12.90 -4.43 2.03
CA LEU A 48 12.71 -3.62 0.84
C LEU A 48 13.12 -2.18 1.15
N SER A 49 14.09 -1.66 0.39
CA SER A 49 14.74 -0.37 0.71
C SER A 49 14.77 0.56 -0.51
N SER A 50 13.61 0.76 -1.14
CA SER A 50 13.47 1.64 -2.30
C SER A 50 12.92 3.03 -1.97
N HIS A 51 12.16 3.18 -0.87
CA HIS A 51 11.75 4.52 -0.45
C HIS A 51 12.91 5.26 0.19
N THR A 52 13.04 6.55 -0.13
CA THR A 52 14.07 7.44 0.44
C THR A 52 13.55 8.24 1.63
N GLN A 53 12.24 8.20 1.88
CA GLN A 53 11.57 8.84 3.00
C GLN A 53 10.53 7.90 3.61
N GLU A 54 9.81 8.38 4.63
CA GLU A 54 8.83 7.60 5.39
C GLU A 54 7.82 6.84 4.53
N VAL A 55 7.69 5.53 4.79
CA VAL A 55 6.65 4.69 4.19
C VAL A 55 5.34 4.92 4.94
N CYS A 56 4.51 5.82 4.43
CA CYS A 56 3.27 6.24 5.06
C CYS A 56 2.03 5.45 4.63
N GLY A 57 2.09 4.80 3.46
CA GLY A 57 1.06 3.91 2.92
C GLY A 57 1.62 2.51 2.70
N LEU A 58 0.94 1.49 3.22
CA LEU A 58 1.35 0.09 3.04
C LEU A 58 0.13 -0.82 3.06
N LYS A 59 -0.13 -1.54 1.97
CA LYS A 59 -1.29 -2.43 1.85
C LYS A 59 -1.02 -3.65 0.97
N TRP A 60 -1.28 -4.83 1.50
CA TRP A 60 -1.36 -6.08 0.73
C TRP A 60 -2.63 -6.15 -0.12
N SER A 61 -2.52 -6.74 -1.31
CA SER A 61 -3.67 -7.12 -2.13
C SER A 61 -4.47 -8.23 -1.45
N PRO A 62 -5.78 -8.36 -1.72
CA PRO A 62 -6.64 -9.34 -1.07
C PRO A 62 -6.20 -10.80 -1.30
N ASP A 63 -5.55 -11.05 -2.45
CA ASP A 63 -5.01 -12.36 -2.82
C ASP A 63 -3.55 -12.57 -2.39
N GLY A 64 -2.94 -11.59 -1.72
CA GLY A 64 -1.56 -11.64 -1.25
C GLY A 64 -0.50 -11.64 -2.35
N ARG A 65 -0.86 -11.44 -3.63
CA ARG A 65 0.09 -11.46 -4.75
C ARG A 65 0.86 -10.16 -4.94
N TYR A 66 0.36 -9.06 -4.38
CA TYR A 66 0.99 -7.76 -4.49
C TYR A 66 1.00 -7.03 -3.15
N LEU A 67 2.08 -6.29 -2.91
CA LEU A 67 2.13 -5.27 -1.86
C LEU A 67 2.25 -3.91 -2.52
N GLY A 68 1.40 -2.96 -2.13
CA GLY A 68 1.53 -1.56 -2.49
C GLY A 68 2.18 -0.79 -1.35
N SER A 69 3.20 0.02 -1.65
CA SER A 69 3.81 0.95 -0.69
C SER A 69 3.90 2.36 -1.24
N GLY A 70 3.49 3.33 -0.44
CA GLY A 70 3.51 4.75 -0.79
C GLY A 70 4.26 5.55 0.27
N GLY A 71 5.05 6.53 -0.19
CA GLY A 71 5.98 7.26 0.66
C GLY A 71 5.80 8.77 0.67
N ASN A 72 6.48 9.41 1.62
CA ASN A 72 6.66 10.87 1.65
C ASN A 72 7.60 11.37 0.54
N ASP A 73 8.32 10.46 -0.13
CA ASP A 73 9.13 10.72 -1.33
C ASP A 73 8.29 10.80 -2.62
N HIS A 74 6.96 10.80 -2.48
CA HIS A 74 5.96 10.86 -3.56
C HIS A 74 5.96 9.63 -4.47
N MET A 75 6.71 8.59 -4.11
CA MET A 75 6.77 7.35 -4.85
C MET A 75 5.64 6.41 -4.43
N LEU A 76 5.15 5.66 -5.41
CA LEU A 76 4.35 4.46 -5.22
C LEU A 76 5.12 3.27 -5.79
N TYR A 77 5.38 2.26 -4.97
CA TYR A 77 5.92 0.98 -5.42
C TYR A 77 4.87 -0.11 -5.35
N ILE A 78 4.92 -1.01 -6.32
CA ILE A 78 4.14 -2.25 -6.33
C ILE A 78 5.12 -3.41 -6.35
N TRP A 79 5.01 -4.29 -5.36
CA TRP A 79 5.92 -5.41 -5.13
C TRP A 79 5.20 -6.72 -5.44
N PRO A 80 5.70 -7.52 -6.39
CA PRO A 80 5.11 -8.80 -6.72
C PRO A 80 5.58 -9.88 -5.74
N VAL A 81 4.71 -10.83 -5.44
CA VAL A 81 5.06 -12.05 -4.72
C VAL A 81 5.24 -13.18 -5.74
N ALA A 82 6.40 -13.82 -5.72
CA ALA A 82 6.67 -14.98 -6.57
C ALA A 82 5.77 -16.16 -6.17
N ALA A 83 5.39 -16.99 -7.13
CA ALA A 83 4.59 -18.18 -6.88
C ALA A 83 5.22 -19.07 -5.79
N GLY A 84 4.39 -19.56 -4.87
CA GLY A 84 4.83 -20.38 -3.73
C GLY A 84 5.47 -19.59 -2.58
N ARG A 85 5.59 -18.26 -2.68
CA ARG A 85 6.02 -17.40 -1.57
C ARG A 85 4.83 -16.67 -0.94
N ALA A 86 5.02 -16.18 0.28
CA ALA A 86 4.04 -15.36 0.99
C ALA A 86 4.45 -13.87 1.07
N TYR A 87 5.61 -13.51 0.54
CA TYR A 87 6.16 -12.16 0.64
C TYR A 87 6.99 -11.77 -0.59
N SER A 88 7.07 -10.46 -0.84
CA SER A 88 7.80 -9.88 -1.96
C SER A 88 9.31 -9.87 -1.73
N GLN A 89 10.06 -9.74 -2.82
CA GLN A 89 11.52 -9.59 -2.82
C GLN A 89 11.90 -8.12 -3.12
N PRO A 90 13.17 -7.70 -2.93
CA PRO A 90 13.61 -6.31 -3.08
C PRO A 90 13.50 -5.73 -4.51
N ARG A 91 12.92 -6.46 -5.44
CA ARG A 91 12.66 -6.03 -6.82
C ARG A 91 11.18 -5.64 -6.95
N SER A 92 10.91 -4.35 -7.02
CA SER A 92 9.57 -3.83 -7.34
C SER A 92 9.17 -4.19 -8.78
N LEU A 93 7.89 -4.48 -8.99
CA LEU A 93 7.30 -4.60 -10.32
C LEU A 93 7.16 -3.22 -10.96
N TYR A 94 6.71 -2.23 -10.19
CA TYR A 94 6.59 -0.86 -10.62
C TYR A 94 7.19 0.11 -9.60
N SER A 95 7.82 1.17 -10.13
CA SER A 95 8.33 2.34 -9.40
C SER A 95 7.69 3.57 -10.03
N LEU A 96 6.68 4.14 -9.36
CA LEU A 96 5.74 5.09 -9.96
C LEU A 96 5.88 6.45 -9.29
N SER A 97 6.46 7.43 -10.01
CA SER A 97 6.70 8.80 -9.55
C SER A 97 5.64 9.80 -10.07
N VAL A 98 4.39 9.35 -10.23
CA VAL A 98 3.33 10.14 -10.87
C VAL A 98 2.64 11.09 -9.88
N HIS A 99 2.56 10.72 -8.60
CA HIS A 99 2.03 11.61 -7.56
C HIS A 99 2.98 12.78 -7.32
N GLN A 100 2.42 13.98 -7.14
CA GLN A 100 3.18 15.21 -6.87
C GLN A 100 3.28 15.55 -5.36
N ALA A 101 2.85 14.63 -4.50
CA ALA A 101 2.83 14.78 -3.06
C ALA A 101 2.82 13.39 -2.41
N VAL A 102 2.90 13.36 -1.08
CA VAL A 102 2.83 12.14 -0.24
C VAL A 102 1.73 11.16 -0.68
N VAL A 103 2.08 9.87 -0.71
CA VAL A 103 1.17 8.77 -1.08
C VAL A 103 0.85 7.93 0.15
N LYS A 104 -0.04 8.44 0.99
CA LYS A 104 -0.50 7.72 2.20
C LYS A 104 -1.66 6.77 1.93
N ALA A 105 -2.58 7.21 1.08
CA ALA A 105 -3.85 6.55 0.90
C ALA A 105 -3.75 5.45 -0.16
N LEU A 106 -3.95 4.19 0.23
CA LEU A 106 -3.88 3.02 -0.64
C LEU A 106 -5.07 2.10 -0.37
N ALA A 107 -5.73 1.63 -1.43
CA ALA A 107 -6.79 0.63 -1.35
C ALA A 107 -6.71 -0.33 -2.53
N TRP A 108 -6.77 -1.63 -2.26
CA TRP A 108 -6.91 -2.63 -3.32
C TRP A 108 -8.37 -2.90 -3.62
N CYS A 109 -8.69 -3.19 -4.88
CA CYS A 109 -10.02 -3.64 -5.27
C CYS A 109 -10.28 -5.05 -4.72
N PRO A 110 -11.39 -5.28 -4.00
CA PRO A 110 -11.63 -6.57 -3.35
C PRO A 110 -11.94 -7.72 -4.32
N TRP A 111 -12.44 -7.47 -5.53
CA TRP A 111 -12.76 -8.51 -6.53
C TRP A 111 -11.89 -8.47 -7.79
N GLN A 112 -11.11 -7.41 -8.00
CA GLN A 112 -10.06 -7.36 -9.03
C GLN A 112 -8.72 -7.17 -8.33
N PRO A 113 -8.08 -8.24 -7.83
CA PRO A 113 -6.91 -8.11 -6.96
C PRO A 113 -5.68 -7.46 -7.61
N SER A 114 -5.66 -7.36 -8.95
CA SER A 114 -4.63 -6.63 -9.68
C SER A 114 -4.88 -5.13 -9.77
N THR A 115 -5.96 -4.61 -9.19
CA THR A 115 -6.31 -3.18 -9.26
C THR A 115 -6.05 -2.49 -7.92
N LEU A 116 -5.18 -1.48 -7.92
CA LEU A 116 -4.84 -0.65 -6.77
C LEU A 116 -5.33 0.78 -6.99
N ALA A 117 -5.91 1.40 -5.99
CA ALA A 117 -6.15 2.84 -5.94
C ALA A 117 -5.13 3.48 -5.00
N SER A 118 -4.51 4.58 -5.43
CA SER A 118 -3.62 5.41 -4.62
C SER A 118 -4.06 6.86 -4.62
N GLY A 119 -3.96 7.52 -3.47
CA GLY A 119 -4.35 8.90 -3.25
C GLY A 119 -3.17 9.76 -2.86
N GLY A 120 -3.05 10.93 -3.50
CA GLY A 120 -2.02 11.92 -3.18
C GLY A 120 -2.48 12.99 -2.20
N GLY A 121 -1.54 13.53 -1.43
CA GLY A 121 -1.76 14.63 -0.48
C GLY A 121 -2.09 15.98 -1.14
N THR A 122 -2.04 17.06 -0.35
CA THR A 122 -2.48 18.42 -0.75
C THR A 122 -1.82 18.97 -2.01
N GLY A 123 -0.57 18.59 -2.31
CA GLY A 123 0.12 19.01 -3.54
C GLY A 123 -0.35 18.28 -4.80
N ASP A 124 -0.86 17.04 -4.66
CA ASP A 124 -1.24 16.17 -5.79
C ASP A 124 -2.75 16.12 -6.01
N ARG A 125 -3.53 15.91 -4.94
CA ARG A 125 -5.01 15.95 -4.94
C ARG A 125 -5.69 15.01 -5.92
N CYS A 126 -5.00 13.93 -6.30
CA CYS A 126 -5.51 12.98 -7.28
C CYS A 126 -5.63 11.57 -6.67
N ILE A 127 -6.68 10.86 -7.09
CA ILE A 127 -6.77 9.41 -6.97
C ILE A 127 -6.28 8.83 -8.30
N ARG A 128 -5.42 7.82 -8.25
CA ARG A 128 -4.98 7.06 -9.41
C ARG A 128 -5.33 5.60 -9.22
N PHE A 129 -5.85 4.97 -10.27
CA PHE A 129 -6.11 3.54 -10.30
C PHE A 129 -5.09 2.86 -11.19
N TRP A 130 -4.50 1.76 -10.73
CA TRP A 130 -3.40 1.05 -11.35
C TRP A 130 -3.81 -0.39 -11.60
N ASN A 131 -3.63 -0.86 -12.83
CA ASN A 131 -3.77 -2.27 -13.15
C ASN A 131 -2.38 -2.93 -13.18
N CYS A 132 -2.08 -3.76 -12.19
CA CYS A 132 -0.76 -4.35 -11.99
C CYS A 132 -0.37 -5.35 -13.08
N ASN A 133 -1.34 -5.95 -13.77
CA ASN A 133 -1.06 -6.90 -14.84
C ASN A 133 -0.66 -6.20 -16.14
N THR A 134 -1.15 -4.97 -16.36
CA THR A 134 -0.96 -4.23 -17.62
C THR A 134 -0.07 -3.00 -17.49
N GLY A 135 0.18 -2.53 -16.27
CA GLY A 135 0.89 -1.29 -15.99
C GLY A 135 0.09 -0.01 -16.33
N ARG A 136 -1.16 -0.14 -16.79
CA ARG A 136 -2.01 1.01 -17.13
C ARG A 136 -2.54 1.68 -15.88
N PHE A 137 -2.76 3.00 -15.98
CA PHE A 137 -3.39 3.77 -14.93
C PHE A 137 -4.31 4.87 -15.47
N ASN A 138 -5.27 5.28 -14.63
CA ASN A 138 -6.11 6.45 -14.86
C ASN A 138 -6.11 7.36 -13.63
N THR A 139 -6.39 8.64 -13.85
CA THR A 139 -6.30 9.69 -12.81
C THR A 139 -7.63 10.40 -12.65
N ILE A 140 -8.02 10.67 -11.41
CA ILE A 140 -9.18 11.48 -11.04
C ILE A 140 -8.71 12.62 -10.13
N ASN A 141 -8.93 13.86 -10.53
CA ASN A 141 -8.65 15.03 -9.69
C ASN A 141 -9.79 15.22 -8.68
N THR A 142 -9.47 15.14 -7.39
CA THR A 142 -10.45 15.27 -6.29
C THR A 142 -10.58 16.69 -5.75
N LYS A 143 -9.73 17.63 -6.23
CA LYS A 143 -9.63 19.02 -5.77
C LYS A 143 -9.27 19.19 -4.28
N SER A 144 -8.98 18.10 -3.57
CA SER A 144 -8.62 18.06 -2.15
C SER A 144 -7.53 17.01 -1.92
N GLN A 145 -6.85 17.05 -0.78
CA GLN A 145 -5.99 15.93 -0.38
C GLN A 145 -6.80 14.64 -0.23
N VAL A 146 -6.18 13.51 -0.58
CA VAL A 146 -6.74 12.17 -0.37
C VAL A 146 -6.08 11.58 0.88
N ALA A 147 -6.76 11.65 2.01
CA ALA A 147 -6.19 11.29 3.31
C ALA A 147 -6.19 9.77 3.57
N GLU A 148 -7.21 9.07 3.08
CA GLU A 148 -7.42 7.64 3.26
C GLU A 148 -8.16 7.10 2.02
N LEU A 149 -8.01 5.82 1.74
CA LEU A 149 -8.81 5.08 0.76
C LEU A 149 -9.12 3.72 1.37
N THR A 150 -10.38 3.29 1.27
CA THR A 150 -10.81 1.95 1.67
C THR A 150 -11.54 1.31 0.49
N GLY A 151 -11.30 0.02 0.26
CA GLY A 151 -12.06 -0.72 -0.74
C GLY A 151 -13.29 -1.35 -0.11
N HIS A 152 -14.47 -0.98 -0.61
CA HIS A 152 -15.73 -1.62 -0.22
C HIS A 152 -16.36 -2.33 -1.41
N SER A 153 -16.93 -3.51 -1.16
CA SER A 153 -17.88 -4.16 -2.05
C SER A 153 -19.29 -3.78 -1.62
N THR A 154 -19.88 -2.77 -2.26
CA THR A 154 -21.32 -2.55 -2.16
C THR A 154 -22.00 -3.33 -3.29
N GLY A 155 -23.03 -4.11 -2.97
CA GLY A 155 -23.87 -4.79 -3.98
C GLY A 155 -24.74 -3.85 -4.81
N LEU A 156 -24.51 -2.54 -4.73
CA LEU A 156 -25.25 -1.52 -5.47
C LEU A 156 -24.27 -0.75 -6.36
N GLU A 157 -24.61 -0.70 -7.64
CA GLU A 157 -23.94 0.05 -8.70
C GLU A 157 -23.93 1.54 -8.33
N THR A 158 -22.76 2.10 -8.01
CA THR A 158 -22.36 3.49 -8.26
C THR A 158 -21.03 3.79 -7.56
N GLY A 159 -20.02 4.18 -8.34
CA GLY A 159 -18.78 4.73 -7.80
C GLY A 159 -19.02 6.12 -7.21
N SER A 160 -19.07 6.23 -5.88
CA SER A 160 -19.08 7.51 -5.19
C SER A 160 -17.69 7.82 -4.63
N VAL A 161 -17.13 8.97 -5.04
CA VAL A 161 -16.01 9.61 -4.35
C VAL A 161 -16.64 10.64 -3.41
N SER A 162 -16.63 10.39 -2.11
CA SER A 162 -17.20 11.32 -1.13
C SER A 162 -16.44 12.65 -1.14
N ARG A 163 -17.16 13.76 -1.42
CA ARG A 163 -16.62 15.13 -1.57
C ARG A 163 -16.24 15.81 -0.24
N TRP A 164 -15.95 15.04 0.80
CA TRP A 164 -15.57 15.58 2.10
C TRP A 164 -14.21 15.04 2.51
N LYS A 165 -13.56 15.73 3.43
CA LYS A 165 -12.15 15.61 3.85
C LYS A 165 -11.62 14.18 4.17
N HIS A 166 -12.46 13.15 4.12
CA HIS A 166 -12.17 11.73 4.31
C HIS A 166 -12.61 10.95 3.06
N SER A 167 -11.66 10.51 2.25
CA SER A 167 -11.95 9.94 0.93
C SER A 167 -12.31 8.45 1.02
N VAL A 168 -13.44 8.06 0.44
CA VAL A 168 -13.87 6.65 0.26
C VAL A 168 -13.76 6.30 -1.22
N VAL A 169 -13.23 5.11 -1.55
CA VAL A 169 -13.22 4.58 -2.92
C VAL A 169 -14.18 3.40 -2.99
N CYS A 170 -15.33 3.66 -3.61
CA CYS A 170 -16.26 2.61 -3.97
C CYS A 170 -15.79 1.99 -5.29
N TRP A 171 -15.62 0.68 -5.28
CA TRP A 171 -15.36 -0.09 -6.48
C TRP A 171 -16.74 -0.52 -7.05
N CYS A 172 -16.91 -0.67 -8.37
CA CYS A 172 -18.11 -1.26 -8.99
C CYS A 172 -17.76 -2.55 -9.76
N ARG A 173 -18.61 -3.58 -9.66
CA ARG A 173 -18.40 -4.84 -10.38
C ARG A 173 -18.69 -4.68 -11.87
#